data_AF-A0A931V9Y3-F1
#
_entry.id   AF-A0A931V9Y3-F1
#
_cell.length_a   1.000
_cell.length_b   1.000
_cell.length_c   1.000
_cell.angle_alpha   90.00
_cell.angle_beta   90.00
_cell.angle_gamma   90.00
#
_symmetry.space_group_name_H-M   'P 1'
#
loop_
_entity.id
_entity.type
_entity.pdbx_description
1 polymer ?
#
loop_
_entity_poly.entity_id
_entity_poly.type
_entity_poly.pdbx_seq_one_letter_code
_entity_poly.pdbx_strand_id
1 'polypeptide(L)'
;MKLLLQVSSTGHRSNPPEKRFVINPGRVAGLVRIIIVSLAILLPVTGAKATTVTWLTPGPSTNDWTIGTNWSSGFAPTNGNDVLIANANVGVLLTNATYSLSSIVLSNKCTLIFSNWDTALSATNVFILSNASMTCIGFFTNNAM
;
A
#
# COMPACT_ATOMS: atom_id res chain seq x y z
N MET A 1 -38.45 -36.95 -13.93
CA MET A 1 -38.62 -38.36 -13.53
C MET A 1 -37.33 -39.09 -13.86
N LYS A 2 -36.80 -39.80 -12.87
CA LYS A 2 -35.41 -40.27 -12.71
C LYS A 2 -35.25 -41.65 -13.37
N LEU A 3 -34.15 -41.90 -14.08
CA LEU A 3 -33.64 -43.26 -14.25
C LEU A 3 -32.10 -43.25 -14.23
N LEU A 4 -31.57 -43.78 -13.11
CA LEU A 4 -30.18 -44.17 -12.92
C LEU A 4 -29.98 -45.56 -13.55
N LEU A 5 -28.78 -45.84 -14.09
CA LEU A 5 -28.18 -47.18 -14.04
C LEU A 5 -26.68 -47.10 -14.35
N GLN A 6 -25.86 -47.15 -13.29
CA GLN A 6 -24.50 -47.69 -13.35
C GLN A 6 -24.58 -49.22 -13.32
N VAL A 7 -23.80 -49.91 -14.14
CA VAL A 7 -23.36 -51.29 -13.88
C VAL A 7 -21.88 -51.42 -14.24
N SER A 8 -21.14 -51.93 -13.26
CA SER A 8 -19.70 -52.20 -13.22
C SER A 8 -19.35 -53.50 -13.95
N SER A 9 -18.15 -53.59 -14.53
CA SER A 9 -17.46 -54.88 -14.72
C SER A 9 -15.95 -54.68 -14.80
N THR A 10 -15.25 -55.59 -14.14
CA THR A 10 -13.88 -55.52 -13.65
C THR A 10 -12.91 -56.19 -14.63
N GLY A 11 -11.81 -55.50 -14.98
CA GLY A 11 -10.48 -56.12 -15.13
C GLY A 11 -10.07 -56.75 -16.47
N HIS A 12 -9.15 -56.08 -17.19
CA HIS A 12 -7.91 -56.72 -17.64
C HIS A 12 -6.79 -55.66 -17.74
N ARG A 13 -5.68 -55.91 -17.04
CA ARG A 13 -4.54 -54.98 -16.88
C ARG A 13 -3.75 -54.86 -18.18
N SER A 14 -3.58 -53.65 -18.70
CA SER A 14 -2.49 -53.29 -19.61
C SER A 14 -1.64 -52.20 -18.95
N ASN A 15 -0.36 -52.50 -18.73
CA ASN A 15 0.62 -51.55 -18.19
C ASN A 15 0.78 -50.35 -19.14
N PRO A 16 0.62 -49.09 -18.69
CA PRO A 16 1.04 -47.93 -19.47
C PRO A 16 2.58 -47.77 -19.40
N PRO A 17 3.22 -47.20 -20.44
CA PRO A 17 4.66 -47.26 -20.65
C PRO A 17 5.48 -46.54 -19.56
N GLU A 18 6.63 -47.12 -19.19
CA GLU A 18 7.66 -46.48 -18.35
C GLU A 18 7.97 -45.07 -18.85
N LYS A 19 7.71 -44.06 -18.01
CA LYS A 19 8.28 -42.73 -18.21
C LYS A 19 9.76 -42.77 -17.81
N ARG A 20 10.63 -43.05 -18.79
CA ARG A 20 12.08 -42.88 -18.64
C ARG A 20 12.38 -41.43 -18.28
N PHE A 21 12.85 -41.18 -17.06
CA PHE A 21 13.40 -39.89 -16.65
C PHE A 21 14.73 -39.68 -17.37
N VAL A 22 14.71 -38.89 -18.44
CA VAL A 22 15.93 -38.49 -19.17
C VAL A 22 16.63 -37.41 -18.36
N ILE A 23 17.73 -37.77 -17.69
CA ILE A 23 18.63 -36.80 -17.07
C ILE A 23 19.38 -36.10 -18.19
N ASN A 24 19.20 -34.78 -18.32
CA ASN A 24 19.86 -33.97 -19.34
C ASN A 24 21.35 -33.78 -18.93
N PRO A 25 22.34 -34.31 -19.68
CA PRO A 25 23.75 -34.33 -19.26
C PRO A 25 24.44 -32.95 -19.30
N GLY A 26 23.74 -31.90 -19.73
CA GLY A 26 24.31 -30.54 -19.84
C GLY A 26 24.34 -29.71 -18.56
N ARG A 27 24.00 -30.26 -17.38
CA ARG A 27 23.88 -29.47 -16.14
C ARG A 27 24.94 -29.76 -15.05
N VAL A 28 26.04 -30.43 -15.35
CA VAL A 28 27.09 -30.68 -14.35
C VAL A 28 28.48 -30.83 -14.96
N ALA A 29 29.20 -29.70 -15.10
CA ALA A 29 30.67 -29.54 -15.12
C ALA A 29 30.94 -28.13 -15.68
N GLY A 30 31.25 -27.09 -14.91
CA GLY A 30 32.37 -27.01 -13.99
C GLY A 30 33.57 -26.38 -14.72
N LEU A 31 33.93 -25.14 -14.34
CA LEU A 31 35.29 -24.62 -14.07
C LEU A 31 35.52 -23.16 -14.53
N VAL A 32 35.38 -22.26 -13.57
CA VAL A 32 36.37 -21.25 -13.14
C VAL A 32 37.20 -20.56 -14.24
N ARG A 33 36.89 -19.28 -14.49
CA ARG A 33 37.89 -18.26 -14.87
C ARG A 33 37.68 -16.98 -14.05
N ILE A 34 38.64 -16.70 -13.19
CA ILE A 34 38.86 -15.50 -12.35
C ILE A 34 39.49 -14.45 -13.30
N ILE A 35 39.23 -13.13 -13.35
CA ILE A 35 39.40 -12.02 -12.39
C ILE A 35 38.84 -10.77 -13.08
N ILE A 36 37.88 -10.04 -12.47
CA ILE A 36 37.98 -8.57 -12.30
C ILE A 36 37.41 -8.26 -10.91
N VAL A 37 38.30 -7.80 -10.04
CA VAL A 37 37.99 -7.25 -8.73
C VAL A 37 37.20 -5.96 -8.92
N SER A 38 35.95 -5.96 -8.48
CA SER A 38 35.24 -4.76 -8.04
C SER A 38 34.31 -5.20 -6.93
N LEU A 39 34.81 -5.10 -5.70
CA LEU A 39 34.03 -5.18 -4.47
C LEU A 39 33.10 -3.95 -4.45
N ALA A 40 32.05 -3.98 -5.27
CA ALA A 40 30.89 -3.14 -5.04
C ALA A 40 30.19 -3.75 -3.82
N ILE A 41 30.38 -3.08 -2.69
CA ILE A 41 29.70 -3.35 -1.43
C ILE A 41 28.22 -3.61 -1.75
N LEU A 42 27.78 -4.86 -1.63
CA LEU A 42 26.36 -5.20 -1.62
C LEU A 42 25.82 -4.80 -0.25
N LEU A 43 25.69 -3.49 -0.02
CA LEU A 43 24.83 -3.00 1.05
C LEU A 43 23.42 -3.45 0.65
N PRO A 44 22.73 -4.28 1.46
CA PRO A 44 21.29 -4.25 1.37
C PRO A 44 20.91 -2.83 1.75
N VAL A 45 20.52 -2.01 0.76
CA VAL A 45 19.76 -0.79 1.04
C VAL A 45 18.42 -1.31 1.54
N THR A 46 18.38 -1.66 2.82
CA THR A 46 17.14 -1.76 3.57
C THR A 46 16.64 -0.33 3.69
N GLY A 47 16.03 0.18 2.61
CA GLY A 47 15.26 1.40 2.69
C GLY A 47 14.25 1.18 3.80
N ALA A 48 14.35 1.97 4.86
CA ALA A 48 13.33 1.97 5.90
C ALA A 48 11.99 2.23 5.19
N LYS A 49 11.11 1.23 5.18
CA LYS A 49 9.76 1.44 4.66
C LYS A 49 9.04 2.35 5.62
N ALA A 50 8.52 3.46 5.11
CA ALA A 50 7.64 4.32 5.87
C ALA A 50 6.43 3.51 6.35
N THR A 51 6.09 3.64 7.63
CA THR A 51 4.91 2.98 8.20
C THR A 51 3.67 3.61 7.59
N THR A 52 2.81 2.79 6.98
CA THR A 52 1.54 3.26 6.44
C THR A 52 0.50 3.42 7.56
N VAL A 53 -0.09 4.61 7.64
CA VAL A 53 -1.16 4.96 8.59
C VAL A 53 -2.40 5.36 7.79
N THR A 54 -3.51 4.66 8.04
CA THR A 54 -4.73 4.79 7.23
C THR A 54 -5.85 5.43 8.03
N TRP A 55 -6.59 6.34 7.40
CA TRP A 55 -7.79 6.92 7.98
C TRP A 55 -8.92 5.89 8.09
N LEU A 56 -9.57 5.84 9.25
CA LEU A 56 -10.66 4.92 9.55
C LEU A 56 -12.00 5.64 9.36
N THR A 57 -12.98 4.97 8.77
CA THR A 57 -14.37 5.47 8.70
C THR A 57 -15.40 4.50 9.26
N PRO A 58 -16.49 5.03 9.86
CA PRO A 58 -16.64 6.40 10.35
C PRO A 58 -15.94 6.50 11.71
N GLY A 59 -14.96 7.40 11.85
CA GLY A 59 -14.29 7.62 13.13
C GLY A 59 -15.31 7.99 14.23
N PRO A 60 -15.14 7.54 15.49
CA PRO A 60 -16.16 7.59 16.52
C PRO A 60 -16.49 9.00 17.09
N SER A 61 -15.82 10.07 16.68
CA SER A 61 -15.90 11.33 17.44
C SER A 61 -15.84 12.63 16.62
N THR A 62 -14.99 12.76 15.60
CA THR A 62 -14.89 13.97 14.77
C THR A 62 -14.15 13.67 13.45
N ASN A 63 -14.18 14.60 12.50
CA ASN A 63 -13.33 14.59 11.30
C ASN A 63 -11.92 15.13 11.53
N ASP A 64 -11.48 15.28 12.77
CA ASP A 64 -10.22 15.95 13.12
C ASP A 64 -8.99 15.03 12.90
N TRP A 65 -8.01 15.53 12.15
CA TRP A 65 -6.73 14.88 11.84
C TRP A 65 -5.97 14.42 13.10
N THR A 66 -6.04 15.18 14.19
CA THR A 66 -5.23 14.98 15.39
C THR A 66 -5.72 13.84 16.27
N ILE A 67 -6.97 13.39 16.06
CA ILE A 67 -7.60 12.37 16.89
C ILE A 67 -7.07 10.99 16.52
N GLY A 68 -6.29 10.40 17.44
CA GLY A 68 -5.63 9.11 17.22
C GLY A 68 -6.56 7.96 16.86
N THR A 69 -7.78 7.93 17.42
CA THR A 69 -8.79 6.89 17.13
C THR A 69 -9.34 6.94 15.71
N ASN A 70 -9.06 8.00 14.95
CA ASN A 70 -9.39 8.09 13.52
C ASN A 70 -8.36 7.38 12.63
N TRP A 71 -7.27 6.88 13.19
CA TRP A 71 -6.15 6.29 12.45
C TRP A 71 -5.91 4.84 12.83
N SER A 72 -5.47 4.03 11.86
CA SER A 72 -5.20 2.60 12.04
C SER A 72 -4.12 2.29 13.08
N SER A 73 -3.25 3.24 13.38
CA SER A 73 -2.20 3.15 14.40
C SER A 73 -2.67 3.50 15.82
N GLY A 74 -3.87 4.05 15.97
CA GLY A 74 -4.36 4.62 17.24
C GLY A 74 -3.81 6.00 17.58
N PHE A 75 -2.98 6.60 16.72
CA PHE A 75 -2.39 7.93 16.87
C PHE A 75 -2.35 8.66 15.52
N ALA A 76 -2.37 10.00 15.54
CA ALA A 76 -2.21 10.78 14.32
C ALA A 76 -0.84 10.51 13.65
N PRO A 77 -0.74 10.60 12.31
CA PRO A 77 0.52 10.40 11.59
C PRO A 77 1.65 11.30 12.08
N THR A 78 2.85 10.73 12.15
CA THR A 78 4.08 11.38 12.62
C THR A 78 5.15 11.38 11.52
N ASN A 79 6.34 11.91 11.83
CA ASN A 79 7.45 12.05 10.88
C ASN A 79 7.73 10.74 10.12
N GLY A 80 7.83 10.84 8.80
CA GLY A 80 8.18 9.74 7.91
C GLY A 80 7.08 8.70 7.70
N ASN A 81 5.85 8.90 8.20
CA ASN A 81 4.74 7.99 7.86
C ASN A 81 4.27 8.20 6.42
N ASP A 82 3.76 7.11 5.83
CA ASP A 82 2.96 7.16 4.61
C ASP A 82 1.48 7.22 5.01
N VAL A 83 0.74 8.22 4.54
CA VAL A 83 -0.66 8.43 4.92
C VAL A 83 -1.59 7.99 3.80
N LEU A 84 -2.63 7.23 4.14
CA LEU A 84 -3.67 6.82 3.21
C LEU A 84 -5.06 7.27 3.68
N ILE A 85 -5.73 8.08 2.86
CA ILE A 85 -7.13 8.47 3.05
C ILE A 85 -7.89 8.02 1.79
N ALA A 86 -8.50 6.83 1.89
CA ALA A 86 -9.17 6.17 0.76
C ALA A 86 -10.65 5.90 1.01
N ASN A 87 -11.22 6.42 2.08
CA ASN A 87 -12.62 6.24 2.41
C ASN A 87 -13.48 7.13 1.51
N ALA A 88 -14.59 6.59 1.02
CA ALA A 88 -15.43 7.31 0.08
C ALA A 88 -16.15 8.50 0.75
N ASN A 89 -16.10 9.67 0.12
CA ASN A 89 -16.82 10.88 0.53
C ASN A 89 -16.55 11.36 1.97
N VAL A 90 -15.34 11.15 2.50
CA VAL A 90 -14.94 11.66 3.82
C VAL A 90 -14.27 13.04 3.70
N GLY A 91 -14.58 13.94 4.64
CA GLY A 91 -13.81 15.16 4.85
C GLY A 91 -12.90 14.99 6.07
N VAL A 92 -11.62 15.30 5.96
CA VAL A 92 -10.65 15.28 7.08
C VAL A 92 -10.19 16.70 7.36
N LEU A 93 -10.39 17.19 8.58
CA LEU A 93 -10.05 18.54 9.00
C LEU A 93 -8.64 18.58 9.60
N LEU A 94 -7.80 19.44 9.04
CA LEU A 94 -6.49 19.78 9.52
C LEU A 94 -6.54 21.16 10.17
N THR A 95 -6.26 21.23 11.48
CA THR A 95 -6.29 22.47 12.28
C THR A 95 -4.90 23.00 12.63
N ASN A 96 -3.87 22.17 12.46
CA ASN A 96 -2.48 22.47 12.76
C ASN A 96 -1.60 21.90 11.65
N ALA A 97 -0.35 22.38 11.55
CA ALA A 97 0.61 21.81 10.63
C ALA A 97 0.85 20.32 10.91
N THR A 98 1.02 19.50 9.87
CA THR A 98 1.42 18.10 10.04
C THR A 98 2.90 17.98 10.37
N TYR A 99 3.28 16.84 10.95
CA TYR A 99 4.66 16.36 10.88
C TYR A 99 5.12 16.18 9.43
N SER A 100 6.44 16.03 9.20
CA SER A 100 6.99 15.81 7.87
C SER A 100 6.76 14.37 7.42
N LEU A 101 5.70 14.16 6.64
CA LEU A 101 5.30 12.85 6.14
C LEU A 101 6.21 12.38 4.99
N SER A 102 6.33 11.08 4.80
CA SER A 102 6.97 10.49 3.62
C SER A 102 6.06 10.65 2.39
N SER A 103 4.79 10.30 2.53
CA SER A 103 3.79 10.49 1.49
C SER A 103 2.38 10.64 2.05
N ILE A 104 1.49 11.18 1.24
CA ILE A 104 0.04 11.15 1.48
C ILE A 104 -0.70 10.82 0.19
N VAL A 105 -1.66 9.90 0.29
CA VAL A 105 -2.56 9.52 -0.80
C VAL A 105 -3.99 9.85 -0.41
N LEU A 106 -4.61 10.74 -1.19
CA LEU A 106 -6.03 11.06 -1.14
C LEU A 106 -6.74 10.39 -2.31
N SER A 107 -7.82 9.64 -2.05
CA SER A 107 -8.58 8.97 -3.11
C SER A 107 -10.07 8.84 -2.76
N ASN A 108 -10.87 8.35 -3.71
CA ASN A 108 -12.29 8.04 -3.56
C ASN A 108 -13.16 9.24 -3.13
N LYS A 109 -13.00 10.40 -3.78
CA LYS A 109 -13.76 11.63 -3.46
C LYS A 109 -13.61 12.09 -2.00
N CYS A 110 -12.51 11.76 -1.33
CA CYS A 110 -12.20 12.34 -0.03
C CYS A 110 -11.72 13.79 -0.18
N THR A 111 -11.89 14.57 0.88
CA THR A 111 -11.46 15.97 0.94
C THR A 111 -10.59 16.19 2.15
N LEU A 112 -9.35 16.64 1.96
CA LEU A 112 -8.54 17.19 3.05
C LEU A 112 -8.85 18.68 3.18
N ILE A 113 -9.23 19.11 4.38
CA ILE A 113 -9.76 20.45 4.67
C ILE A 113 -8.78 21.16 5.59
N PHE A 114 -8.18 22.24 5.13
CA PHE A 114 -7.33 23.12 5.93
C PHE A 114 -8.22 24.12 6.69
N SER A 115 -7.97 24.31 7.98
CA SER A 115 -8.78 25.21 8.82
C SER A 115 -8.60 26.69 8.48
N ASN A 116 -7.42 27.06 7.97
CA ASN A 116 -7.02 28.40 7.57
C ASN A 116 -5.80 28.32 6.63
N TRP A 117 -5.30 29.48 6.21
CA TRP A 117 -4.16 29.63 5.29
C TRP A 117 -2.81 29.28 5.91
N ASP A 118 -2.69 29.34 7.24
CA ASP A 118 -1.46 29.00 7.97
C ASP A 118 -1.34 27.50 8.26
N THR A 119 -2.42 26.74 8.07
CA THR A 119 -2.41 25.30 8.26
C THR A 119 -1.63 24.64 7.12
N ALA A 120 -0.54 23.95 7.44
CA ALA A 120 0.35 23.36 6.45
C ALA A 120 0.32 21.82 6.45
N LEU A 121 0.27 21.24 5.26
CA LEU A 121 0.57 19.81 5.03
C LEU A 121 2.02 19.70 4.59
N SER A 122 2.84 18.98 5.36
CA SER A 122 4.23 18.70 5.03
C SER A 122 4.40 17.23 4.63
N ALA A 123 4.68 16.97 3.35
CA ALA A 123 4.94 15.62 2.84
C ALA A 123 5.93 15.67 1.67
N THR A 124 6.81 14.67 1.57
CA THR A 124 7.72 14.54 0.41
C THR A 124 6.94 14.28 -0.89
N ASN A 125 5.88 13.46 -0.81
CA ASN A 125 5.05 13.12 -1.96
C ASN A 125 3.57 13.29 -1.63
N VAL A 126 2.81 13.91 -2.54
CA VAL A 126 1.37 14.13 -2.40
C VAL A 126 0.67 13.56 -3.64
N PHE A 127 -0.25 12.62 -3.43
CA PHE A 127 -1.03 12.00 -4.49
C PHE A 127 -2.52 12.32 -4.29
N ILE A 128 -3.12 13.01 -5.27
CA ILE A 128 -4.55 13.31 -5.30
C ILE A 128 -5.16 12.52 -6.44
N LEU A 129 -5.94 11.49 -6.11
CA LEU A 129 -6.47 10.49 -7.04
C LEU A 129 -8.00 10.48 -6.98
N SER A 130 -8.65 9.81 -7.95
CA SER A 130 -10.07 9.43 -7.90
C SER A 130 -11.02 10.51 -7.39
N ASN A 131 -10.94 11.72 -7.96
CA ASN A 131 -11.75 12.90 -7.58
C ASN A 131 -11.60 13.37 -6.13
N ALA A 132 -10.53 12.98 -5.45
CA ALA A 132 -10.19 13.58 -4.16
C ALA A 132 -9.79 15.05 -4.33
N SER A 133 -9.88 15.82 -3.26
CA SER A 133 -9.56 17.24 -3.28
C SER A 133 -8.90 17.71 -1.98
N MET A 134 -8.27 18.88 -2.07
CA MET A 134 -7.78 19.65 -0.93
C MET A 134 -8.47 21.01 -0.97
N THR A 135 -8.95 21.50 0.17
CA THR A 135 -9.65 22.79 0.26
C THR A 135 -9.32 23.51 1.56
N CYS A 136 -9.52 24.82 1.61
CA CYS A 136 -9.41 25.61 2.83
C CYS A 136 -10.79 26.10 3.26
N ILE A 137 -11.02 26.20 4.57
CA ILE A 137 -12.20 26.87 5.11
C ILE A 137 -12.05 28.38 4.91
N GLY A 138 -13.16 29.03 4.52
CA GLY A 138 -13.26 30.48 4.44
C GLY A 138 -12.90 31.07 3.07
N PHE A 139 -13.32 32.32 2.87
CA PHE A 139 -12.99 33.11 1.67
C PHE A 139 -11.56 33.64 1.78
N PHE A 140 -10.95 33.98 0.65
CA PHE A 140 -9.75 34.82 0.63
C PHE A 140 -10.08 36.13 1.35
N THR A 141 -9.46 36.39 2.50
CA THR A 141 -9.48 37.71 3.11
C THR A 141 -8.05 38.15 3.34
N ASN A 142 -7.76 39.37 2.93
CA ASN A 142 -6.44 39.98 2.82
C ASN A 142 -5.75 40.17 4.19
N ASN A 143 -6.42 39.74 5.26
CA ASN A 143 -6.06 39.95 6.66
C ASN A 143 -5.97 38.61 7.44
N ALA A 144 -6.09 37.46 6.75
CA ALA A 144 -5.97 36.15 7.37
C ALA A 144 -4.50 35.63 7.34
N MET A 145 -3.54 36.53 7.58
CA MET A 145 -2.10 36.25 7.73
C MET A 145 -1.65 36.49 9.17
#